data_AF-A0A2D9CIP5-F1
#
_entry.id   AF-A0A2D9CIP5-F1
#
_cell.length_a   1.000
_cell.length_b   1.000
_cell.length_c   1.000
_cell.angle_alpha   90.00
_cell.angle_beta   90.00
_cell.angle_gamma   90.00
#
_symmetry.space_group_name_H-M   'P 1'
#
loop_
_entity.id
_entity.type
_entity.pdbx_description
1 polymer ?
#
loop_
_entity_poly.entity_id
_entity_poly.type
_entity_poly.pdbx_seq_one_letter_code
_entity_poly.pdbx_strand_id
1 'polypeptide(L)'
;MKHFSMNDFNFPVEQQPIHDQLGNIIAGHQAVVRTDTDQVLGVHGSRYKIVSHDDVVNSVLDGIKSADLSNDYEVSVDVLEDGRKLRGEILFNNLTVEPAVGDYVKFRVSFFNSYDASWSFSQQANGLRLWCLNGCTTPDTVARSRYKHTASINVEGAAAKVINGLEHFQSRKDVWQSWMQTKLEQPQIENFFKKTVCKAFTRQQSVTKTNEKQLENLLSIWSNERSSLGSNKWALYNCLTYWATHTQDLRKPEIAKYNRELQIASAMKSNQWETL
;
A
#
# COMPACT_ATOMS: atom_id res chain seq x y z
N MET A 1 5.42 -10.54 -18.51
CA MET A 1 5.47 -10.78 -17.05
C MET A 1 5.31 -12.28 -16.85
N LYS A 2 6.19 -12.93 -16.09
CA LYS A 2 5.89 -14.30 -15.62
C LYS A 2 4.74 -14.16 -14.61
N HIS A 3 3.65 -14.87 -14.83
CA HIS A 3 2.63 -15.05 -13.79
C HIS A 3 3.28 -15.92 -12.72
N PHE A 4 3.57 -15.32 -11.56
CA PHE A 4 4.11 -16.06 -10.43
C PHE A 4 2.97 -16.82 -9.75
N SER A 5 3.17 -18.10 -9.48
CA SER A 5 2.22 -18.97 -8.79
C SER A 5 2.28 -18.75 -7.28
N MET A 6 1.27 -19.25 -6.58
CA MET A 6 1.16 -19.20 -5.11
C MET A 6 2.32 -19.90 -4.38
N ASN A 7 3.24 -20.60 -5.08
CA ASN A 7 4.43 -21.20 -4.48
C ASN A 7 5.72 -20.41 -4.72
N ASP A 8 5.69 -19.35 -5.54
CA ASP A 8 6.93 -18.73 -6.03
C ASP A 8 7.56 -17.75 -5.02
N PHE A 9 6.87 -17.47 -3.91
CA PHE A 9 7.39 -16.67 -2.81
C PHE A 9 8.19 -17.49 -1.80
N ASN A 10 8.07 -18.82 -1.82
CA ASN A 10 8.79 -19.71 -0.92
C ASN A 10 10.10 -20.17 -1.57
N PHE A 11 11.17 -19.45 -1.28
CA PHE A 11 12.53 -19.81 -1.67
C PHE A 11 13.50 -19.56 -0.51
N PRO A 12 14.59 -20.35 -0.41
CA PRO A 12 15.50 -20.27 0.71
C PRO A 12 16.33 -18.98 0.65
N VAL A 13 16.46 -18.32 1.80
CA VAL A 13 17.25 -17.11 1.97
C VAL A 13 18.11 -17.18 3.23
N GLU A 14 19.34 -16.70 3.13
CA GLU A 14 20.29 -16.72 4.24
C GLU A 14 21.08 -15.41 4.34
N GLN A 15 21.59 -15.14 5.54
CA GLN A 15 22.54 -14.04 5.76
C GLN A 15 23.96 -14.57 5.56
N GLN A 16 24.71 -13.95 4.65
CA GLN A 16 26.10 -14.32 4.37
C GLN A 16 27.03 -13.13 4.64
N PRO A 17 28.27 -13.38 5.13
CA PRO A 17 29.28 -12.33 5.26
C PRO A 17 29.68 -11.78 3.89
N ILE A 18 29.98 -10.48 3.84
CA ILE A 18 30.50 -9.83 2.65
C ILE A 18 32.02 -9.74 2.77
N HIS A 19 32.74 -10.04 1.69
CA HIS A 19 34.19 -9.97 1.64
C HIS A 19 34.64 -8.78 0.78
N ASP A 20 35.75 -8.15 1.17
CA ASP A 20 36.43 -7.16 0.33
C ASP A 20 37.20 -7.83 -0.83
N GLN A 21 37.86 -7.02 -1.66
CA GLN A 21 38.65 -7.54 -2.79
C GLN A 21 39.84 -8.40 -2.39
N LEU A 22 40.26 -8.35 -1.12
CA LEU A 22 41.37 -9.12 -0.55
C LEU A 22 40.89 -10.39 0.16
N GLY A 23 39.58 -10.63 0.22
CA GLY A 23 38.97 -11.76 0.90
C GLY A 23 38.73 -11.56 2.40
N ASN A 24 38.92 -10.34 2.94
CA ASN A 24 38.61 -10.07 4.34
C ASN A 24 37.12 -9.79 4.54
N ILE A 25 36.56 -10.26 5.66
CA ILE A 25 35.17 -9.96 6.03
C ILE A 25 35.01 -8.46 6.30
N ILE A 26 34.03 -7.83 5.64
CA ILE A 26 33.62 -6.46 5.91
C ILE A 26 32.77 -6.45 7.19
N ALA A 27 33.41 -6.13 8.31
CA ALA A 27 32.76 -6.12 9.62
C ALA A 27 31.50 -5.22 9.63
N GLY A 28 30.47 -5.69 10.33
CA GLY A 28 29.20 -4.97 10.50
C GLY A 28 28.26 -5.01 9.30
N HIS A 29 28.63 -5.68 8.20
CA HIS A 29 27.81 -5.80 6.99
C HIS A 29 27.56 -7.26 6.63
N GLN A 30 26.40 -7.52 6.02
CA GLN A 30 25.96 -8.85 5.60
C GLN A 30 25.07 -8.74 4.35
N ALA A 31 25.10 -9.76 3.52
CA ALA A 31 24.22 -9.90 2.37
C ALA A 31 23.07 -10.85 2.70
N VAL A 32 21.86 -10.53 2.22
CA VAL A 32 20.78 -11.52 2.13
C VAL A 32 20.88 -12.17 0.76
N VAL A 33 21.07 -13.48 0.75
CA VAL A 33 21.30 -14.27 -0.46
C VAL A 33 20.20 -15.30 -0.61
N ARG A 34 19.64 -15.39 -1.82
CA ARG A 34 18.78 -16.47 -2.25
C ARG A 34 19.64 -17.67 -2.62
N THR A 35 19.60 -18.75 -1.83
CA THR A 35 20.62 -19.82 -1.87
C THR A 35 20.42 -20.86 -2.98
N ASP A 36 19.24 -20.92 -3.60
CA ASP A 36 18.99 -21.76 -4.78
C ASP A 36 19.46 -21.11 -6.09
N THR A 37 19.74 -19.80 -6.10
CA THR A 37 20.20 -19.06 -7.30
C THR A 37 21.46 -18.23 -7.08
N ASP A 38 22.05 -18.28 -5.88
CA ASP A 38 23.17 -17.45 -5.42
C ASP A 38 22.96 -15.94 -5.61
N GLN A 39 21.69 -15.50 -5.66
CA GLN A 39 21.37 -14.11 -5.97
C GLN A 39 21.40 -13.26 -4.70
N VAL A 40 22.20 -12.18 -4.73
CA VAL A 40 22.17 -11.17 -3.66
C VAL A 40 20.91 -10.32 -3.78
N LEU A 41 20.04 -10.43 -2.77
CA LEU A 41 18.77 -9.71 -2.71
C LEU A 41 18.91 -8.35 -2.03
N GLY A 42 19.86 -8.20 -1.09
CA GLY A 42 20.14 -6.94 -0.41
C GLY A 42 21.40 -7.00 0.45
N VAL A 43 21.96 -5.83 0.77
CA VAL A 43 23.12 -5.67 1.65
C VAL A 43 22.73 -4.78 2.83
N HIS A 44 22.99 -5.26 4.04
CA HIS A 44 22.51 -4.63 5.27
C HIS A 44 23.56 -4.62 6.36
N GLY A 45 23.30 -3.80 7.39
CA GLY A 45 24.07 -3.85 8.63
C GLY A 45 23.74 -5.11 9.47
N SER A 46 24.61 -5.42 10.43
CA SER A 46 24.52 -6.60 11.31
C SER A 46 23.22 -6.72 12.12
N ARG A 47 22.48 -5.63 12.30
CA ARG A 47 21.20 -5.64 13.04
C ARG A 47 20.00 -6.08 12.21
N TYR A 48 20.14 -6.15 10.88
CA TYR A 48 19.07 -6.60 10.01
C TYR A 48 18.74 -8.06 10.29
N LYS A 49 17.46 -8.39 10.38
CA LYS A 49 16.93 -9.74 10.52
C LYS A 49 16.10 -10.07 9.30
N ILE A 50 16.35 -11.24 8.72
CA ILE A 50 15.52 -11.75 7.63
C ILE A 50 14.10 -11.99 8.17
N VAL A 51 13.14 -11.48 7.42
CA VAL A 51 11.73 -11.83 7.53
C VAL A 51 11.37 -12.48 6.20
N SER A 52 11.24 -13.81 6.19
CA SER A 52 11.03 -14.53 4.94
C SER A 52 9.66 -14.19 4.32
N HIS A 53 9.57 -14.28 3.00
CA HIS A 53 8.30 -14.10 2.29
C HIS A 53 7.29 -15.19 2.69
N ASP A 54 7.76 -16.42 2.88
CA ASP A 54 6.95 -17.54 3.37
C ASP A 54 6.36 -17.26 4.76
N ASP A 55 7.20 -16.84 5.73
CA ASP A 55 6.74 -16.46 7.07
C ASP A 55 5.69 -15.35 7.01
N VAL A 56 5.88 -14.34 6.13
CA VAL A 56 4.92 -13.24 5.97
C VAL A 56 3.58 -13.72 5.45
N VAL A 57 3.57 -14.51 4.36
CA VAL A 57 2.32 -14.99 3.76
C VAL A 57 1.58 -15.88 4.74
N ASN A 58 2.27 -16.87 5.32
CA ASN A 58 1.67 -17.83 6.24
C ASN A 58 1.18 -17.14 7.52
N SER A 59 1.96 -16.22 8.11
CA SER A 59 1.53 -15.45 9.28
C SER A 59 0.26 -14.64 9.02
N VAL A 60 0.14 -14.03 7.84
CA VAL A 60 -1.07 -13.26 7.49
C VAL A 60 -2.26 -14.19 7.28
N LEU A 61 -2.09 -15.29 6.53
CA LEU A 61 -3.16 -16.26 6.28
C LEU A 61 -3.64 -16.93 7.57
N ASP A 62 -2.74 -17.31 8.46
CA ASP A 62 -3.08 -17.88 9.76
C ASP A 62 -3.77 -16.84 10.64
N GLY A 63 -3.38 -15.57 10.54
CA GLY A 63 -4.08 -14.46 11.18
C GLY A 63 -5.51 -14.28 10.67
N ILE A 64 -5.75 -14.44 9.36
CA ILE A 64 -7.11 -14.42 8.78
C ILE A 64 -7.93 -15.61 9.26
N LYS A 65 -7.38 -16.83 9.20
CA LYS A 65 -8.07 -18.04 9.67
C LYS A 65 -8.43 -17.94 11.15
N SER A 66 -7.51 -17.44 11.97
CA SER A 66 -7.72 -17.27 13.41
C SER A 66 -8.75 -16.19 13.73
N ALA A 67 -8.87 -15.18 12.88
CA ALA A 67 -9.88 -14.14 13.02
C ALA A 67 -11.29 -14.62 12.63
N ASP A 68 -11.42 -15.75 11.91
CA ASP A 68 -12.66 -16.41 11.51
C ASP A 68 -13.73 -15.45 10.95
N LEU A 69 -13.31 -14.48 10.13
CA LEU A 69 -14.18 -13.42 9.64
C LEU A 69 -15.05 -13.87 8.46
N SER A 70 -14.50 -14.71 7.59
CA SER A 70 -15.17 -15.28 6.42
C SER A 70 -14.26 -16.31 5.75
N ASN A 71 -14.86 -17.30 5.09
CA ASN A 71 -14.16 -18.26 4.22
C ASN A 71 -14.29 -17.91 2.73
N ASP A 72 -15.01 -16.83 2.39
CA ASP A 72 -15.21 -16.35 1.02
C ASP A 72 -14.25 -15.18 0.72
N TYR A 73 -13.01 -15.54 0.39
CA TYR A 73 -11.99 -14.59 0.00
C TYR A 73 -11.06 -15.14 -1.09
N GLU A 74 -10.48 -14.23 -1.86
CA GLU A 74 -9.44 -14.50 -2.84
C GLU A 74 -8.10 -14.05 -2.31
N VAL A 75 -7.04 -14.82 -2.59
CA VAL A 75 -5.66 -14.47 -2.22
C VAL A 75 -4.85 -14.31 -3.49
N SER A 76 -4.17 -13.18 -3.62
CA SER A 76 -3.16 -12.95 -4.66
C SER A 76 -1.82 -12.60 -4.01
N VAL A 77 -0.74 -13.14 -4.56
CA VAL A 77 0.63 -12.87 -4.10
C VAL A 77 1.52 -12.66 -5.30
N ASP A 78 2.16 -11.50 -5.35
CA ASP A 78 3.08 -11.08 -6.39
C ASP A 78 4.50 -10.99 -5.83
N VAL A 79 5.41 -11.72 -6.47
CA VAL A 79 6.85 -11.66 -6.22
C VAL A 79 7.49 -10.77 -7.28
N LEU A 80 8.24 -9.77 -6.85
CA LEU A 80 8.73 -8.67 -7.68
C LEU A 80 10.25 -8.56 -7.61
N GLU A 81 10.84 -7.99 -8.66
CA GLU A 81 12.29 -7.73 -8.77
C GLU A 81 13.16 -8.96 -8.43
N ASP A 82 12.86 -10.08 -9.07
CA ASP A 82 13.58 -11.37 -8.92
C ASP A 82 13.54 -11.95 -7.50
N GLY A 83 12.43 -11.74 -6.77
CA GLY A 83 12.30 -12.23 -5.39
C GLY A 83 12.70 -11.22 -4.33
N ARG A 84 13.15 -10.01 -4.68
CA ARG A 84 13.50 -9.00 -3.66
C ARG A 84 12.30 -8.47 -2.91
N LYS A 85 11.12 -8.48 -3.53
CA LYS A 85 9.90 -7.81 -3.04
C LYS A 85 8.71 -8.74 -3.12
N LEU A 86 7.82 -8.58 -2.17
CA LEU A 86 6.55 -9.28 -2.07
C LEU A 86 5.43 -8.27 -1.88
N ARG A 87 4.34 -8.46 -2.62
CA ARG A 87 3.04 -7.87 -2.37
C ARG A 87 2.03 -8.99 -2.31
N GLY A 88 1.11 -8.96 -1.35
CA GLY A 88 -0.06 -9.81 -1.40
C GLY A 88 -1.33 -9.06 -1.03
N GLU A 89 -2.44 -9.56 -1.53
CA GLU A 89 -3.78 -9.05 -1.26
C GLU A 89 -4.73 -10.20 -0.95
N ILE A 90 -5.57 -10.01 0.06
CA ILE A 90 -6.68 -10.88 0.42
C ILE A 90 -7.95 -10.06 0.27
N LEU A 91 -8.82 -10.45 -0.66
CA LEU A 91 -10.06 -9.75 -0.97
C LEU A 91 -11.25 -10.56 -0.50
N PHE A 92 -12.01 -10.03 0.45
CA PHE A 92 -13.21 -10.68 0.96
C PHE A 92 -14.41 -10.37 0.08
N ASN A 93 -15.02 -11.40 -0.50
CA ASN A 93 -16.08 -11.22 -1.48
C ASN A 93 -17.42 -10.83 -0.86
N ASN A 94 -17.68 -11.32 0.35
CA ASN A 94 -18.93 -11.12 1.08
C ASN A 94 -18.87 -10.02 2.16
N LEU A 95 -17.67 -9.54 2.51
CA LEU A 95 -17.52 -8.45 3.48
C LEU A 95 -17.56 -7.11 2.75
N THR A 96 -18.76 -6.58 2.55
CA THR A 96 -18.97 -5.37 1.74
C THR A 96 -19.72 -4.27 2.47
N VAL A 97 -19.44 -3.02 2.11
CA VAL A 97 -20.21 -1.84 2.48
C VAL A 97 -20.69 -1.16 1.20
N GLU A 98 -21.95 -0.73 1.20
CA GLU A 98 -22.58 -0.01 0.10
C GLU A 98 -22.88 1.44 0.54
N PRO A 99 -22.01 2.42 0.23
CA PRO A 99 -22.19 3.80 0.68
C PRO A 99 -23.32 4.52 -0.06
N ALA A 100 -23.54 4.19 -1.34
CA ALA A 100 -24.66 4.62 -2.16
C ALA A 100 -25.18 3.42 -2.96
N VAL A 101 -26.46 3.46 -3.38
CA VAL A 101 -27.08 2.35 -4.13
C VAL A 101 -26.26 2.03 -5.38
N GLY A 102 -25.80 0.78 -5.48
CA GLY A 102 -24.96 0.27 -6.57
C GLY A 102 -23.45 0.55 -6.43
N ASP A 103 -23.01 1.24 -5.37
CA ASP A 103 -21.61 1.53 -5.10
C ASP A 103 -21.07 0.62 -4.00
N TYR A 104 -20.40 -0.48 -4.37
CA TYR A 104 -19.89 -1.46 -3.41
C TYR A 104 -18.40 -1.29 -3.12
N VAL A 105 -18.05 -1.34 -1.84
CA VAL A 105 -16.68 -1.43 -1.34
C VAL A 105 -16.52 -2.78 -0.64
N LYS A 106 -15.55 -3.60 -1.06
CA LYS A 106 -15.17 -4.87 -0.41
C LYS A 106 -14.08 -4.64 0.64
N PHE A 107 -14.07 -5.43 1.70
CA PHE A 107 -12.97 -5.46 2.65
C PHE A 107 -11.76 -6.16 2.05
N ARG A 108 -10.58 -5.57 2.23
CA ARG A 108 -9.31 -6.07 1.70
C ARG A 108 -8.22 -5.98 2.76
N VAL A 109 -7.36 -6.99 2.80
CA VAL A 109 -6.11 -6.97 3.54
C VAL A 109 -4.97 -7.00 2.53
N SER A 110 -4.08 -6.01 2.55
CA SER A 110 -2.84 -6.04 1.76
C SER A 110 -1.63 -6.20 2.68
N PHE A 111 -0.60 -6.87 2.19
CA PHE A 111 0.66 -7.03 2.91
C PHE A 111 1.85 -6.90 1.95
N PHE A 112 2.97 -6.43 2.50
CA PHE A 112 4.18 -6.14 1.74
C PHE A 112 5.39 -6.62 2.50
N ASN A 113 6.41 -7.07 1.78
CA ASN A 113 7.71 -7.41 2.33
C ASN A 113 8.83 -7.11 1.32
N SER A 114 10.07 -6.92 1.79
CA SER A 114 11.24 -6.93 0.90
C SER A 114 12.51 -7.36 1.63
N TYR A 115 13.39 -8.04 0.90
CA TYR A 115 14.73 -8.40 1.36
C TYR A 115 15.76 -7.28 1.11
N ASP A 116 15.45 -6.30 0.26
CA ASP A 116 16.33 -5.14 -0.03
C ASP A 116 16.09 -3.96 0.94
N ALA A 117 15.23 -4.14 1.95
CA ALA A 117 14.79 -3.13 2.93
C ALA A 117 14.12 -1.88 2.34
N SER A 118 13.83 -1.85 1.04
CA SER A 118 13.10 -0.74 0.44
C SER A 118 11.63 -0.73 0.88
N TRP A 119 11.06 -1.91 1.15
CA TRP A 119 9.77 -2.11 1.80
C TRP A 119 9.96 -2.82 3.15
N SER A 120 9.43 -2.21 4.22
CA SER A 120 9.26 -2.91 5.49
C SER A 120 8.21 -4.00 5.37
N PHE A 121 8.29 -5.05 6.19
CA PHE A 121 7.12 -5.86 6.45
C PHE A 121 5.98 -4.96 6.95
N SER A 122 4.87 -4.97 6.22
CA SER A 122 3.68 -4.23 6.63
C SER A 122 2.42 -4.95 6.20
N GLN A 123 1.38 -4.80 7.01
CA GLN A 123 0.04 -5.28 6.73
C GLN A 123 -0.93 -4.11 6.89
N GLN A 124 -1.92 -4.06 6.03
CA GLN A 124 -2.97 -3.06 6.03
C GLN A 124 -4.34 -3.66 5.78
N ALA A 125 -5.33 -3.26 6.57
CA ALA A 125 -6.74 -3.48 6.28
C ALA A 125 -7.34 -2.21 5.64
N ASN A 126 -8.00 -2.33 4.50
CA ASN A 126 -8.63 -1.22 3.78
C ASN A 126 -9.82 -1.68 2.92
N GLY A 127 -10.48 -0.76 2.23
CA GLY A 127 -11.52 -1.08 1.27
C GLY A 127 -10.97 -1.30 -0.16
N LEU A 128 -11.73 -1.97 -1.00
CA LEU A 128 -11.59 -2.00 -2.46
C LEU A 128 -12.95 -1.64 -3.09
N ARG A 129 -13.06 -0.49 -3.76
CA ARG A 129 -14.31 -0.10 -4.41
C ARG A 129 -14.43 -0.75 -5.78
N LEU A 130 -15.48 -1.54 -5.97
CA LEU A 130 -15.66 -2.39 -7.15
C LEU A 130 -15.98 -1.60 -8.40
N TRP A 131 -16.77 -0.52 -8.28
CA TRP A 131 -17.24 0.26 -9.43
C TRP A 131 -16.09 0.88 -10.26
N CYS A 132 -14.92 1.10 -9.66
CA CYS A 132 -13.77 1.66 -10.36
C CYS A 132 -12.55 0.72 -10.41
N LEU A 133 -12.63 -0.50 -9.85
CA LEU A 133 -11.44 -1.31 -9.49
C LEU A 133 -10.36 -0.52 -8.71
N ASN A 134 -10.71 0.66 -8.20
CA ASN A 134 -9.84 1.51 -7.42
C ASN A 134 -9.73 0.86 -6.05
N GLY A 135 -8.53 0.35 -5.74
CA GLY A 135 -8.14 0.08 -4.36
C GLY A 135 -8.44 1.31 -3.52
N CYS A 136 -9.49 1.25 -2.69
CA CYS A 136 -9.81 2.30 -1.75
C CYS A 136 -8.67 2.38 -0.75
N THR A 137 -7.67 3.18 -1.11
CA THR A 137 -6.59 3.51 -0.21
C THR A 137 -7.18 4.52 0.73
N THR A 138 -7.63 4.07 1.89
CA THR A 138 -8.14 4.95 2.93
C THR A 138 -6.94 5.64 3.62
N PRO A 139 -7.04 6.94 3.98
CA PRO A 139 -6.10 7.57 4.92
C PRO A 139 -6.04 6.78 6.22
N ASP A 140 -7.24 6.38 6.67
CA ASP A 140 -7.49 5.33 7.64
C ASP A 140 -7.16 4.01 6.98
N THR A 141 -5.87 3.72 6.84
CA THR A 141 -5.50 2.32 6.92
C THR A 141 -6.14 1.79 8.20
N VAL A 142 -7.19 0.99 8.06
CA VAL A 142 -8.11 0.73 9.17
C VAL A 142 -7.36 0.11 10.34
N ALA A 143 -6.35 -0.69 9.99
CA ALA A 143 -5.19 -0.95 10.80
C ALA A 143 -3.96 -1.03 9.88
N ARG A 144 -2.89 -0.26 10.15
CA ARG A 144 -1.57 -0.45 9.53
C ARG A 144 -0.58 -0.94 10.57
N SER A 145 0.06 -2.06 10.31
CA SER A 145 1.23 -2.49 11.07
C SER A 145 2.46 -2.36 10.20
N ARG A 146 3.53 -1.76 10.74
CA ARG A 146 4.82 -1.61 10.07
C ARG A 146 5.90 -2.12 11.00
N TYR A 147 6.54 -3.22 10.63
CA TYR A 147 7.65 -3.79 11.37
C TYR A 147 8.93 -3.50 10.60
N LYS A 148 9.91 -2.89 11.30
CA LYS A 148 11.26 -2.85 10.77
C LYS A 148 11.81 -4.27 10.75
N HIS A 149 12.70 -4.55 9.80
CA HIS A 149 13.48 -5.79 9.68
C HIS A 149 14.52 -5.96 10.79
N THR A 150 14.10 -5.69 12.03
CA THR A 150 14.87 -5.78 13.27
C THR A 150 14.02 -6.40 14.39
N ALA A 151 12.69 -6.49 14.19
CA ALA A 151 11.72 -7.05 15.13
C ALA A 151 11.12 -8.35 14.57
N SER A 152 10.71 -9.27 15.44
CA SER A 152 10.01 -10.50 15.07
C SER A 152 8.56 -10.22 14.63
N ILE A 153 8.04 -11.04 13.73
CA ILE A 153 6.62 -11.02 13.35
C ILE A 153 5.79 -11.58 14.51
N ASN A 154 4.70 -10.91 14.87
CA ASN A 154 3.73 -11.39 15.87
C ASN A 154 2.40 -11.71 15.16
N VAL A 155 2.09 -13.01 15.04
CA VAL A 155 0.90 -13.53 14.35
C VAL A 155 -0.41 -13.17 15.07
N GLU A 156 -0.46 -13.30 16.40
CA GLU A 156 -1.64 -12.91 17.20
C GLU A 156 -1.95 -11.42 17.04
N GLY A 157 -0.88 -10.61 17.01
CA GLY A 157 -0.98 -9.19 16.72
C GLY A 157 -1.55 -8.89 15.33
N ALA A 158 -1.28 -9.73 14.33
CA ALA A 158 -1.83 -9.59 12.98
C ALA A 158 -3.33 -9.91 12.94
N ALA A 159 -3.78 -11.01 13.57
CA ALA A 159 -5.19 -11.41 13.63
C ALA A 159 -6.07 -10.32 14.27
N ALA A 160 -5.67 -9.83 15.44
CA ALA A 160 -6.39 -8.75 16.13
C ALA A 160 -6.49 -7.48 15.27
N LYS A 161 -5.47 -7.17 14.46
CA LYS A 161 -5.48 -6.00 13.57
C LYS A 161 -6.44 -6.17 12.39
N VAL A 162 -6.63 -7.38 11.89
CA VAL A 162 -7.63 -7.65 10.84
C VAL A 162 -9.03 -7.50 11.39
N ILE A 163 -9.32 -8.03 12.59
CA ILE A 163 -10.63 -7.90 13.25
C ILE A 163 -10.99 -6.42 13.46
N ASN A 164 -10.09 -5.66 14.11
CA ASN A 164 -10.27 -4.21 14.27
C ASN A 164 -10.38 -3.50 12.91
N GLY A 165 -9.63 -4.01 11.92
CA GLY A 165 -9.67 -3.66 10.51
C GLY A 165 -11.08 -3.72 9.92
N LEU A 166 -11.79 -4.82 10.18
CA LEU A 166 -13.14 -5.05 9.68
C LEU A 166 -14.16 -4.17 10.40
N GLU A 167 -14.10 -4.08 11.72
CA GLU A 167 -15.03 -3.28 12.52
C GLU A 167 -15.03 -1.82 12.07
N HIS A 168 -13.84 -1.23 11.92
CA HIS A 168 -13.75 0.15 11.46
C HIS A 168 -14.03 0.28 9.96
N PHE A 169 -13.82 -0.76 9.14
CA PHE A 169 -14.28 -0.76 7.76
C PHE A 169 -15.81 -0.69 7.66
N GLN A 170 -16.52 -1.49 8.47
CA GLN A 170 -17.98 -1.49 8.52
C GLN A 170 -18.55 -0.14 8.98
N SER A 171 -17.85 0.57 9.89
CA SER A 171 -18.26 1.90 10.35
C SER A 171 -17.92 3.04 9.38
N ARG A 172 -17.20 2.78 8.26
CA ARG A 172 -16.86 3.84 7.27
C ARG A 172 -18.02 4.34 6.45
N LYS A 173 -19.14 3.62 6.42
CA LYS A 173 -20.30 3.98 5.59
C LYS A 173 -20.71 5.43 5.81
N ASP A 174 -20.90 5.83 7.05
CA ASP A 174 -21.36 7.18 7.42
C ASP A 174 -20.32 8.23 7.05
N VAL A 175 -19.03 7.92 7.19
CA VAL A 175 -17.95 8.84 6.81
C VAL A 175 -17.95 9.06 5.30
N TRP A 176 -18.05 8.00 4.49
CA TRP A 176 -18.12 8.13 3.04
C TRP A 176 -19.38 8.86 2.59
N GLN A 177 -20.52 8.58 3.22
CA GLN A 177 -21.76 9.32 2.98
C GLN A 177 -21.62 10.81 3.33
N SER A 178 -20.94 11.15 4.43
CA SER A 178 -20.62 12.55 4.75
C SER A 178 -19.77 13.21 3.67
N TRP A 179 -18.78 12.50 3.11
CA TRP A 179 -17.94 13.02 2.03
C TRP A 179 -18.73 13.23 0.73
N MET A 180 -19.80 12.47 0.49
CA MET A 180 -20.72 12.71 -0.63
C MET A 180 -21.51 14.01 -0.44
N GLN A 181 -21.78 14.42 0.81
CA GLN A 181 -22.49 15.66 1.15
C GLN A 181 -21.56 16.89 1.21
N THR A 182 -20.26 16.70 1.44
CA THR A 182 -19.26 17.78 1.43
C THR A 182 -18.95 18.23 0.00
N LYS A 183 -19.60 19.31 -0.45
CA LYS A 183 -19.34 19.91 -1.77
C LYS A 183 -17.97 20.57 -1.81
N LEU A 184 -17.25 20.39 -2.92
CA LEU A 184 -15.95 20.99 -3.15
C LEU A 184 -15.94 21.78 -4.45
N GLU A 185 -15.27 22.92 -4.44
CA GLU A 185 -15.05 23.76 -5.60
C GLU A 185 -13.68 23.51 -6.23
N GLN A 186 -13.56 23.72 -7.54
CA GLN A 186 -12.31 23.49 -8.29
C GLN A 186 -11.07 24.15 -7.66
N PRO A 187 -11.11 25.41 -7.17
CA PRO A 187 -9.94 26.03 -6.55
C PRO A 187 -9.49 25.33 -5.25
N GLN A 188 -10.43 24.77 -4.48
CA GLN A 188 -10.10 24.01 -3.26
C GLN A 188 -9.33 22.73 -3.61
N ILE A 189 -9.77 22.02 -4.66
CA ILE A 189 -9.15 20.79 -5.17
C ILE A 189 -7.73 21.06 -5.69
N GLU A 190 -7.58 22.07 -6.53
CA GLU A 190 -6.27 22.44 -7.09
C GLU A 190 -5.28 22.81 -6.00
N ASN A 191 -5.70 23.65 -5.04
CA ASN A 191 -4.89 24.03 -3.89
C ASN A 191 -4.54 22.82 -3.00
N PHE A 192 -5.49 21.90 -2.78
CA PHE A 192 -5.23 20.65 -2.07
C PHE A 192 -4.15 19.83 -2.77
N PHE A 193 -4.25 19.61 -4.08
CA PHE A 193 -3.24 18.86 -4.84
C PHE A 193 -1.85 19.52 -4.78
N LYS A 194 -1.76 20.83 -5.02
CA LYS A 194 -0.51 21.60 -4.93
C LYS A 194 0.16 21.47 -3.56
N LYS A 195 -0.63 21.47 -2.48
CA LYS A 195 -0.14 21.39 -1.09
C LYS A 195 0.09 19.97 -0.58
N THR A 196 -0.23 18.94 -1.35
CA THR A 196 -0.11 17.54 -0.90
C THR A 196 0.64 16.68 -1.91
N VAL A 197 -0.06 16.14 -2.89
CA VAL A 197 0.44 15.12 -3.80
C VAL A 197 1.31 15.69 -4.92
N CYS A 198 1.11 16.95 -5.31
CA CYS A 198 1.85 17.59 -6.42
C CYS A 198 3.05 18.42 -5.96
N LYS A 199 3.55 18.25 -4.73
CA LYS A 199 4.77 18.95 -4.28
C LYS A 199 5.97 18.54 -5.13
N ALA A 200 6.73 19.52 -5.61
CA ALA A 200 8.01 19.30 -6.28
C ALA A 200 9.18 19.71 -5.37
N PHE A 201 10.27 18.95 -5.43
CA PHE A 201 11.49 19.27 -4.67
C PHE A 201 12.07 20.61 -5.12
N THR A 202 12.49 21.41 -4.15
CA THR A 202 13.18 22.68 -4.37
C THR A 202 14.14 22.94 -3.21
N ARG A 203 15.33 23.48 -3.54
CA ARG A 203 16.32 23.92 -2.53
C ARG A 203 16.10 25.37 -2.10
N GLN A 204 15.20 26.09 -2.77
CA GLN A 204 14.89 27.49 -2.47
C GLN A 204 13.98 27.54 -1.23
N GLN A 205 14.38 28.32 -0.22
CA GLN A 205 13.67 28.36 1.07
C GLN A 205 12.33 29.12 1.01
N SER A 206 12.21 30.11 0.11
CA SER A 206 11.04 30.99 -0.02
C SER A 206 10.08 30.60 -1.16
N VAL A 207 10.37 29.52 -1.87
CA VAL A 207 9.59 29.12 -3.07
C VAL A 207 9.03 27.74 -2.87
N THR A 208 7.72 27.60 -3.04
CA THR A 208 7.07 26.30 -3.19
C THR A 208 7.01 25.97 -4.67
N LYS A 209 7.45 24.76 -5.06
CA LYS A 209 7.31 24.28 -6.43
C LYS A 209 6.24 23.20 -6.52
N THR A 210 5.51 23.22 -7.63
CA THR A 210 4.49 22.23 -7.97
C THR A 210 4.96 21.40 -9.15
N ASN A 211 4.67 20.11 -9.13
CA ASN A 211 4.77 19.23 -10.29
C ASN A 211 3.55 19.45 -11.18
N GLU A 212 3.61 20.43 -12.09
CA GLU A 212 2.47 20.83 -12.93
C GLU A 212 1.97 19.69 -13.82
N LYS A 213 2.87 18.84 -14.34
CA LYS A 213 2.46 17.66 -15.12
C LYS A 213 1.57 16.71 -14.30
N GLN A 214 1.92 16.50 -13.03
CA GLN A 214 1.10 15.66 -12.15
C GLN A 214 -0.19 16.36 -11.75
N LEU A 215 -0.16 17.68 -11.56
CA LEU A 215 -1.36 18.47 -11.28
C LEU A 215 -2.37 18.34 -12.41
N GLU A 216 -1.97 18.56 -13.67
CA GLU A 216 -2.84 18.41 -14.83
C GLU A 216 -3.43 17.00 -14.93
N ASN A 217 -2.60 15.97 -14.70
CA ASN A 217 -3.08 14.60 -14.67
C ASN A 217 -4.14 14.37 -13.58
N LEU A 218 -3.92 14.85 -12.36
CA LEU A 218 -4.87 14.71 -11.26
C LEU A 218 -6.15 15.53 -11.48
N LEU A 219 -6.05 16.73 -12.07
CA LEU A 219 -7.22 17.54 -12.43
C LEU A 219 -8.04 16.87 -13.54
N SER A 220 -7.39 16.18 -14.48
CA SER A 220 -8.08 15.36 -15.49
C SER A 220 -8.82 14.19 -14.86
N ILE A 221 -8.17 13.43 -13.97
CA ILE A 221 -8.81 12.32 -13.23
C ILE A 221 -9.99 12.85 -12.38
N TRP A 222 -9.78 13.96 -11.67
CA TRP A 222 -10.84 14.62 -10.90
C TRP A 222 -12.04 15.03 -11.77
N SER A 223 -11.80 15.57 -12.97
CA SER A 223 -12.87 15.92 -13.91
C SER A 223 -13.70 14.70 -14.29
N ASN A 224 -13.06 13.54 -14.49
CA ASN A 224 -13.75 12.30 -14.78
C ASN A 224 -14.57 11.81 -13.58
N GLU A 225 -13.94 11.72 -12.40
CA GLU A 225 -14.62 11.25 -11.17
C GLU A 225 -15.81 12.14 -10.79
N ARG A 226 -15.64 13.46 -10.82
CA ARG A 226 -16.72 14.40 -10.47
C ARG A 226 -17.90 14.35 -11.45
N SER A 227 -17.67 13.95 -12.70
CA SER A 227 -18.75 13.85 -13.70
C SER A 227 -19.77 12.77 -13.34
N SER A 228 -19.30 11.72 -12.67
CA SER A 228 -20.14 10.58 -12.26
C SER A 228 -20.58 10.69 -10.80
N LEU A 229 -19.73 11.20 -9.91
CA LEU A 229 -19.94 11.20 -8.46
C LEU A 229 -20.38 12.56 -7.89
N GLY A 230 -20.35 13.62 -8.71
CA GLY A 230 -20.57 15.00 -8.29
C GLY A 230 -19.30 15.68 -7.77
N SER A 231 -19.36 17.01 -7.62
CA SER A 231 -18.23 17.82 -7.12
C SER A 231 -18.19 17.80 -5.59
N ASN A 232 -17.76 16.68 -5.01
CA ASN A 232 -17.73 16.46 -3.56
C ASN A 232 -16.44 15.76 -3.10
N LYS A 233 -16.26 15.66 -1.78
CA LYS A 233 -15.10 15.05 -1.14
C LYS A 233 -14.98 13.55 -1.45
N TRP A 234 -16.10 12.88 -1.70
CA TRP A 234 -16.11 11.47 -2.15
C TRP A 234 -15.48 11.30 -3.54
N ALA A 235 -15.78 12.19 -4.49
CA ALA A 235 -15.14 12.19 -5.79
C ALA A 235 -13.63 12.47 -5.71
N LEU A 236 -13.20 13.32 -4.77
CA LEU A 236 -11.78 13.64 -4.58
C LEU A 236 -11.03 12.43 -4.02
N TYR A 237 -11.64 11.76 -3.04
CA TYR A 237 -11.15 10.50 -2.53
C TYR A 237 -10.96 9.48 -3.67
N ASN A 238 -11.99 9.29 -4.50
CA ASN A 238 -11.92 8.38 -5.63
C ASN A 238 -10.81 8.76 -6.62
N CYS A 239 -10.68 10.04 -6.96
CA CYS A 239 -9.59 10.56 -7.80
C CYS A 239 -8.20 10.20 -7.27
N LEU A 240 -7.96 10.39 -5.97
CA LEU A 240 -6.68 10.04 -5.34
C LEU A 240 -6.41 8.53 -5.42
N THR A 241 -7.43 7.72 -5.12
CA THR A 241 -7.30 6.26 -5.16
C THR A 241 -7.11 5.71 -6.57
N TYR A 242 -7.78 6.29 -7.57
CA TYR A 242 -7.59 5.98 -8.98
C TYR A 242 -6.13 6.23 -9.37
N TRP A 243 -5.64 7.44 -9.10
CA TRP A 243 -4.26 7.81 -9.41
C TRP A 243 -3.23 6.90 -8.74
N ALA A 244 -3.48 6.47 -7.50
CA ALA A 244 -2.57 5.58 -6.80
C ALA A 244 -2.53 4.16 -7.37
N THR A 245 -3.65 3.67 -7.92
CA THR A 245 -3.80 2.27 -8.32
C THR A 245 -3.65 2.03 -9.82
N HIS A 246 -3.91 3.04 -10.66
CA HIS A 246 -3.74 2.97 -12.10
C HIS A 246 -2.29 3.33 -12.50
N THR A 247 -1.41 2.35 -12.35
CA THR A 247 0.04 2.47 -12.57
C THR A 247 0.58 1.54 -13.65
N GLN A 248 -0.29 0.81 -14.36
CA GLN A 248 0.06 -0.25 -15.31
C GLN A 248 0.94 0.25 -16.45
N ASP A 249 0.74 1.49 -16.89
CA ASP A 249 1.52 2.11 -17.98
C ASP A 249 2.91 2.62 -17.54
N LEU A 250 3.24 2.52 -16.24
CA LEU A 250 4.53 2.96 -15.72
C LEU A 250 5.59 1.87 -15.84
N ARG A 251 6.87 2.27 -15.91
CA ARG A 251 7.99 1.33 -16.02
C ARG A 251 8.08 0.32 -14.85
N LYS A 252 7.67 0.73 -13.65
CA LYS A 252 7.63 -0.12 -12.44
C LYS A 252 6.28 0.05 -11.73
N PRO A 253 5.19 -0.57 -12.24
CA PRO A 253 3.82 -0.32 -11.78
C PRO A 253 3.63 -0.54 -10.29
N GLU A 254 4.13 -1.65 -9.74
CA GLU A 254 3.94 -2.00 -8.33
C GLU A 254 4.67 -1.06 -7.37
N ILE A 255 5.87 -0.60 -7.74
CA ILE A 255 6.62 0.39 -6.95
C ILE A 255 5.92 1.74 -6.98
N ALA A 256 5.46 2.16 -8.16
CA ALA A 256 4.70 3.39 -8.26
C ALA A 256 3.41 3.32 -7.44
N LYS A 257 2.70 2.18 -7.48
CA LYS A 257 1.46 1.95 -6.72
C LYS A 257 1.72 2.06 -5.22
N TYR A 258 2.70 1.31 -4.70
CA TYR A 258 3.09 1.40 -3.28
C TYR A 258 3.45 2.83 -2.84
N ASN A 259 4.27 3.54 -3.62
CA ASN A 259 4.69 4.90 -3.29
C ASN A 259 3.53 5.90 -3.32
N ARG A 260 2.64 5.80 -4.33
CA ARG A 260 1.46 6.66 -4.44
C ARG A 260 0.46 6.36 -3.32
N GLU A 261 0.24 5.10 -2.97
CA GLU A 261 -0.61 4.69 -1.83
C GLU A 261 -0.14 5.36 -0.52
N LEU A 262 1.18 5.37 -0.27
CA LEU A 262 1.75 6.09 0.89
C LEU A 262 1.53 7.60 0.81
N GLN A 263 1.70 8.18 -0.39
CA GLN A 263 1.56 9.61 -0.58
C GLN A 263 0.13 10.09 -0.37
N ILE A 264 -0.86 9.38 -0.92
CA ILE A 264 -2.27 9.75 -0.71
C ILE A 264 -2.70 9.49 0.73
N ALA A 265 -2.20 8.43 1.39
CA ALA A 265 -2.45 8.20 2.80
C ALA A 265 -1.92 9.38 3.65
N SER A 266 -0.74 9.91 3.33
CA SER A 266 -0.23 11.12 3.98
C SER A 266 -1.04 12.37 3.65
N ALA A 267 -1.49 12.53 2.40
CA ALA A 267 -2.28 13.68 1.97
C ALA A 267 -3.63 13.75 2.70
N MET A 268 -4.28 12.61 2.86
CA MET A 268 -5.60 12.54 3.48
C MET A 268 -5.55 12.55 5.02
N LYS A 269 -4.36 12.43 5.63
CA LYS A 269 -4.12 12.69 7.07
C LYS A 269 -3.69 14.13 7.36
N SER A 270 -3.61 14.97 6.34
CA SER A 270 -3.12 16.34 6.50
C SER A 270 -4.26 17.28 6.89
N ASN A 271 -3.93 18.39 7.56
CA ASN A 271 -4.90 19.44 7.86
C ASN A 271 -5.60 19.94 6.59
N GLN A 272 -4.92 19.91 5.43
CA GLN A 272 -5.52 20.30 4.16
C GLN A 272 -6.71 19.41 3.80
N TRP A 273 -6.69 18.13 4.15
CA TRP A 273 -7.83 17.22 3.94
C TRP A 273 -8.96 17.48 4.93
N GLU A 274 -8.64 17.72 6.19
CA GLU A 274 -9.63 17.98 7.24
C GLU A 274 -10.42 19.26 6.97
N THR A 275 -9.77 20.30 6.43
CA THR A 275 -10.38 21.60 6.14
C THR A 275 -11.13 21.69 4.81
N LEU A 276 -11.18 20.61 4.03
CA LEU A 276 -12.02 20.49 2.82
C LEU A 276 -13.48 20.23 3.21
#